data_AF-A0A4R5MEV1-F1
#
_entry.id   AF-A0A4R5MEV1-F1
#
_cell.length_a   1.000
_cell.length_b   1.000
_cell.length_c   1.000
_cell.angle_alpha   90.00
_cell.angle_beta   90.00
_cell.angle_gamma   90.00
#
_symmetry.space_group_name_H-M   'P 1'
#
loop_
_entity.id
_entity.type
_entity.pdbx_description
1 polymer ?
#
loop_
_entity_poly.entity_id
_entity_poly.type
_entity_poly.pdbx_seq_one_letter_code
_entity_poly.pdbx_strand_id
1 'polypeptide(L)'
;MRIAIAKARVAPPAIGGAGLAGQISTLSTFGAASLAALALAACAPATMIDRGGYVADTQYHARSADSRIRFLVLHYTEGDERTSLEELTQQSVSAHYLVPQHPPVRDGKPVVLQLVPEAQRAWHAGVSEWQGTTELNAASIGIENVNSGPRDTPQGREWAPWPPDQVAAIIALSKDIVTRYGIPPTRVVGHSDIAPQRKIDPGPLFPWQQLYKAGVGAWPDDATLKADLAGRAPDAPADVRGLQTKLARYGYDVATDGVFDERTRRVFAAFQMHFRPRDYSGTPDAETDAIAQALLDKYVDQAAPAQPGAAESAP
;
A
#
# COMPACT_ATOMS: atom_id res chain seq x y z
N MET A 1 9.54 -16.41 27.48
CA MET A 1 8.30 -16.42 28.27
C MET A 1 7.17 -16.78 27.33
N ARG A 2 6.68 -18.03 27.36
CA ARG A 2 5.69 -18.56 26.41
C ARG A 2 4.29 -18.17 26.89
N ILE A 3 3.53 -17.46 26.08
CA ILE A 3 2.10 -17.19 26.35
C ILE A 3 1.29 -18.09 25.43
N ALA A 4 0.59 -19.03 26.04
CA ALA A 4 -0.43 -19.86 25.41
C ALA A 4 -1.75 -19.08 25.37
N ILE A 5 -2.44 -19.10 24.23
CA ILE A 5 -3.83 -18.63 24.13
C ILE A 5 -4.68 -19.76 23.55
N ALA A 6 -5.80 -20.00 24.25
CA ALA A 6 -6.69 -21.15 24.10
C ALA A 6 -7.43 -21.18 22.76
N LYS A 7 -7.54 -22.38 22.18
CA LYS A 7 -8.34 -22.69 20.99
C LYS A 7 -9.79 -22.94 21.39
N ALA A 8 -10.73 -22.18 20.86
CA ALA A 8 -12.13 -22.59 20.75
C ALA A 8 -12.36 -23.14 19.34
N ARG A 9 -12.60 -24.47 19.24
CA ARG A 9 -13.01 -25.12 17.98
C ARG A 9 -14.53 -25.13 17.91
N VAL A 10 -15.09 -24.56 16.84
CA VAL A 10 -16.47 -24.85 16.41
C VAL A 10 -16.35 -25.53 15.05
N ALA A 11 -16.82 -26.77 14.97
CA ALA A 11 -16.89 -27.55 13.74
C ALA A 11 -18.19 -27.21 12.97
N PRO A 12 -18.16 -27.09 11.64
CA PRO A 12 -19.39 -27.04 10.85
C PRO A 12 -19.95 -28.47 10.63
N PRO A 13 -21.27 -28.62 10.48
CA PRO A 13 -21.89 -29.93 10.27
C PRO A 13 -21.69 -30.42 8.83
N ALA A 14 -21.54 -31.73 8.70
CA ALA A 14 -21.56 -32.46 7.44
C ALA A 14 -23.00 -32.54 6.89
N ILE A 15 -23.16 -32.30 5.58
CA ILE A 15 -24.39 -32.67 4.86
C ILE A 15 -24.00 -33.69 3.79
N GLY A 16 -24.52 -34.91 3.98
CA GLY A 16 -24.37 -36.04 3.08
C GLY A 16 -25.21 -35.89 1.81
N GLY A 17 -24.73 -36.54 0.76
CA GLY A 17 -25.38 -36.58 -0.54
C GLY A 17 -26.57 -37.54 -0.61
N ALA A 18 -27.36 -37.35 -1.66
CA ALA A 18 -28.12 -38.42 -2.32
C ALA A 18 -28.20 -38.06 -3.80
N GLY A 19 -27.68 -38.94 -4.65
CA GLY A 19 -27.88 -38.86 -6.09
C GLY A 19 -29.25 -39.38 -6.49
N LEU A 20 -29.70 -39.04 -7.69
CA LEU A 20 -30.55 -39.93 -8.47
C LEU A 20 -30.21 -39.75 -9.96
N ALA A 21 -29.89 -40.88 -10.58
CA ALA A 21 -29.69 -41.05 -12.00
C ALA A 21 -31.04 -41.12 -12.74
N GLY A 22 -31.04 -40.71 -14.01
CA GLY A 22 -32.17 -40.90 -14.92
C GLY A 22 -31.85 -40.37 -16.32
N GLN A 23 -31.20 -41.20 -17.13
CA GLN A 23 -31.19 -41.07 -18.59
C GLN A 23 -32.53 -41.56 -19.16
N ILE A 24 -33.00 -40.98 -20.28
CA ILE A 24 -33.39 -41.68 -21.52
C ILE A 24 -33.67 -40.63 -22.61
N SER A 25 -33.12 -40.93 -23.78
CA SER A 25 -33.11 -40.21 -25.06
C SER A 25 -34.47 -40.26 -25.78
N THR A 26 -34.79 -39.28 -26.64
CA THR A 26 -34.86 -39.43 -28.12
C THR A 26 -35.46 -38.19 -28.81
N LEU A 27 -34.92 -37.89 -29.99
CA LEU A 27 -35.33 -36.81 -30.90
C LEU A 27 -36.74 -37.01 -31.46
N SER A 28 -37.46 -35.92 -31.70
CA SER A 28 -38.31 -35.77 -32.88
C SER A 28 -38.54 -34.29 -33.21
N THR A 29 -38.14 -33.93 -34.43
CA THR A 29 -38.36 -32.65 -35.13
C THR A 29 -39.77 -32.57 -35.73
N PHE A 30 -40.21 -31.32 -35.93
CA PHE A 30 -41.32 -30.80 -36.74
C PHE A 30 -42.55 -30.28 -35.99
N GLY A 31 -42.74 -28.96 -36.06
CA GLY A 31 -43.94 -28.25 -35.63
C GLY A 31 -43.71 -26.74 -35.56
N ALA A 32 -43.75 -26.08 -36.72
CA ALA A 32 -43.64 -24.63 -36.83
C ALA A 32 -44.85 -23.91 -36.21
N ALA A 33 -44.59 -22.66 -35.82
CA ALA A 33 -45.54 -21.61 -35.44
C ALA A 33 -46.20 -21.72 -34.05
N SER A 34 -45.60 -21.05 -33.07
CA SER A 34 -46.36 -20.42 -31.99
C SER A 34 -45.63 -19.16 -31.52
N LEU A 35 -46.28 -18.05 -31.87
CA LEU A 35 -46.16 -16.68 -31.37
C LEU A 35 -44.82 -16.28 -30.74
N ALA A 36 -44.11 -15.42 -31.49
CA ALA A 36 -43.17 -14.47 -30.96
C ALA A 36 -43.86 -13.58 -29.90
N ALA A 37 -43.85 -14.01 -28.64
CA ALA A 37 -43.89 -13.10 -27.53
C ALA A 37 -42.51 -12.44 -27.47
N LEU A 38 -42.31 -11.41 -28.31
CA LEU A 38 -41.28 -10.41 -28.04
C LEU A 38 -41.66 -9.79 -26.69
N ALA A 39 -41.07 -10.33 -25.63
CA ALA A 39 -40.96 -9.62 -24.38
C ALA A 39 -40.22 -8.32 -24.72
N LEU A 40 -40.97 -7.24 -24.88
CA LEU A 40 -40.50 -5.89 -24.70
C LEU A 40 -40.02 -5.82 -23.24
N ALA A 41 -38.82 -6.35 -22.98
CA ALA A 41 -38.04 -5.99 -21.82
C ALA A 41 -37.77 -4.50 -22.00
N ALA A 42 -38.69 -3.69 -21.49
CA ALA A 42 -38.52 -2.27 -21.41
C ALA A 42 -37.14 -2.05 -20.79
N CYS A 43 -36.26 -1.37 -21.51
CA CYS A 43 -35.01 -0.87 -21.00
C CYS A 43 -35.34 0.16 -19.91
N ALA A 44 -35.78 -0.31 -18.74
CA ALA A 44 -35.73 0.50 -17.54
C ALA A 44 -34.24 0.83 -17.37
N PRO A 45 -33.86 2.11 -17.29
CA PRO A 45 -32.47 2.45 -16.98
C PRO A 45 -32.09 1.67 -15.73
N ALA A 46 -30.93 1.01 -15.76
CA ALA A 46 -30.48 0.06 -14.74
C ALA A 46 -30.10 0.76 -13.41
N THR A 47 -30.85 1.81 -13.03
CA THR A 47 -30.70 2.54 -11.77
C THR A 47 -31.47 1.85 -10.65
N MET A 48 -32.51 1.07 -10.96
CA MET A 48 -33.27 0.32 -9.98
C MET A 48 -32.62 -1.04 -9.74
N ILE A 49 -31.90 -1.18 -8.62
CA ILE A 49 -31.26 -2.44 -8.21
C ILE A 49 -32.13 -3.12 -7.16
N ASP A 50 -32.71 -4.27 -7.49
CA ASP A 50 -33.42 -5.11 -6.53
C ASP A 50 -32.45 -5.72 -5.50
N ARG A 51 -32.72 -5.49 -4.21
CA ARG A 51 -31.96 -6.01 -3.07
C ARG A 51 -32.77 -7.03 -2.27
N GLY A 52 -33.87 -7.54 -2.82
CA GLY A 52 -34.80 -8.48 -2.22
C GLY A 52 -35.83 -7.77 -1.34
N GLY A 53 -35.40 -7.15 -0.23
CA GLY A 53 -36.31 -6.47 0.71
C GLY A 53 -36.68 -5.04 0.32
N TYR A 54 -35.97 -4.46 -0.64
CA TYR A 54 -36.17 -3.10 -1.15
C TYR A 54 -35.51 -2.97 -2.53
N VAL A 55 -35.85 -1.90 -3.25
CA VAL A 55 -35.19 -1.52 -4.50
C VAL A 55 -34.35 -0.26 -4.23
N ALA A 56 -33.07 -0.30 -4.59
CA ALA A 56 -32.19 0.85 -4.52
C ALA A 56 -32.22 1.61 -5.84
N ASP A 57 -32.67 2.86 -5.84
CA ASP A 57 -32.54 3.75 -6.99
C ASP A 57 -31.17 4.43 -6.96
N THR A 58 -30.32 4.14 -7.94
CA THR A 58 -28.98 4.70 -8.10
C THR A 58 -28.94 5.83 -9.13
N GLN A 59 -30.07 6.45 -9.49
CA GLN A 59 -30.10 7.56 -10.46
C GLN A 59 -29.31 8.79 -9.96
N TYR A 60 -29.28 9.02 -8.65
CA TYR A 60 -28.64 10.20 -8.05
C TYR A 60 -27.30 9.83 -7.43
N HIS A 61 -26.22 10.48 -7.89
CA HIS A 61 -24.87 10.27 -7.37
C HIS A 61 -24.35 11.53 -6.67
N ALA A 62 -23.88 11.37 -5.43
CA ALA A 62 -23.20 12.43 -4.72
C ALA A 62 -21.82 12.70 -5.33
N ARG A 63 -21.45 13.98 -5.48
CA ARG A 63 -20.11 14.38 -5.93
C ARG A 63 -19.03 14.16 -4.86
N SER A 64 -19.42 14.25 -3.58
CA SER A 64 -18.53 14.08 -2.43
C SER A 64 -18.38 12.60 -2.07
N ALA A 65 -17.73 11.84 -2.96
CA ALA A 65 -17.44 10.43 -2.77
C ALA A 65 -16.06 10.10 -3.35
N ASP A 66 -15.30 9.27 -2.64
CA ASP A 66 -13.99 8.77 -3.06
C ASP A 66 -13.79 7.31 -2.61
N SER A 67 -12.61 6.76 -2.87
CA SER A 67 -12.24 5.39 -2.54
C SER A 67 -11.93 5.23 -1.04
N ARG A 68 -12.37 4.12 -0.45
CA ARG A 68 -11.92 3.70 0.90
C ARG A 68 -10.45 3.30 0.93
N ILE A 69 -9.93 2.78 -0.19
CA ILE A 69 -8.52 2.49 -0.38
C ILE A 69 -7.81 3.81 -0.67
N ARG A 70 -6.91 4.19 0.23
CA ARG A 70 -6.21 5.48 0.26
C ARG A 70 -4.69 5.35 0.30
N PHE A 71 -4.15 4.16 0.60
CA PHE A 71 -2.72 3.91 0.77
C PHE A 71 -2.27 2.65 0.05
N LEU A 72 -0.99 2.61 -0.31
CA LEU A 72 -0.29 1.43 -0.80
C LEU A 72 0.91 1.18 0.11
N VAL A 73 0.98 0.00 0.74
CA VAL A 73 2.05 -0.38 1.67
C VAL A 73 2.88 -1.51 1.08
N LEU A 74 4.19 -1.30 1.02
CA LEU A 74 5.17 -2.21 0.45
C LEU A 74 5.92 -2.95 1.56
N HIS A 75 6.05 -4.26 1.41
CA HIS A 75 6.67 -5.17 2.38
C HIS A 75 7.71 -6.06 1.68
N TYR A 76 8.51 -6.77 2.46
CA TYR A 76 9.14 -8.00 2.01
C TYR A 76 8.69 -9.15 2.92
N THR A 77 8.84 -10.39 2.46
CA THR A 77 8.39 -11.56 3.23
C THR A 77 9.41 -12.13 4.22
N GLU A 78 10.70 -11.81 4.09
CA GLU A 78 11.77 -12.37 4.95
C GLU A 78 11.90 -13.90 4.80
N GLY A 79 11.45 -14.46 3.66
CA GLY A 79 11.40 -15.90 3.41
C GLY A 79 11.34 -16.29 1.93
N ASP A 80 11.27 -17.59 1.66
CA ASP A 80 11.05 -18.11 0.30
C ASP A 80 9.56 -18.05 -0.11
N GLU A 81 9.28 -18.22 -1.40
CA GLU A 81 7.91 -18.10 -1.94
C GLU A 81 6.93 -19.11 -1.32
N ARG A 82 7.37 -20.35 -1.10
CA ARG A 82 6.52 -21.42 -0.55
C ARG A 82 6.09 -21.08 0.89
N THR A 83 7.04 -20.67 1.71
CA THR A 83 6.79 -20.31 3.12
C THR A 83 5.96 -19.03 3.21
N SER A 84 6.26 -18.05 2.36
CA SER A 84 5.47 -16.81 2.25
C SER A 84 4.01 -17.10 1.91
N LEU A 85 3.76 -17.99 0.95
CA LEU A 85 2.39 -18.40 0.58
C LEU A 85 1.65 -19.09 1.71
N GLU A 86 2.32 -20.02 2.42
CA GLU A 86 1.72 -20.70 3.57
C GLU A 86 1.33 -19.70 4.67
N GLU A 87 2.23 -18.78 5.02
CA GLU A 87 1.99 -17.74 6.03
C GLU A 87 0.83 -16.82 5.63
N LEU A 88 0.86 -16.26 4.41
CA LEU A 88 -0.10 -15.26 3.95
C LEU A 88 -1.48 -15.82 3.62
N THR A 89 -1.65 -17.15 3.57
CA THR A 89 -2.94 -17.79 3.25
C THR A 89 -3.50 -18.66 4.37
N GLN A 90 -2.67 -19.17 5.28
CA GLN A 90 -3.11 -20.14 6.31
C GLN A 90 -2.92 -19.65 7.74
N GLN A 91 -2.18 -18.55 7.95
CA GLN A 91 -1.91 -18.02 9.29
C GLN A 91 -2.67 -16.72 9.59
N SER A 92 -2.23 -15.99 10.61
CA SER A 92 -2.90 -14.79 11.13
C SER A 92 -2.47 -13.49 10.44
N VAL A 93 -1.80 -13.58 9.29
CA VAL A 93 -1.38 -12.43 8.48
C VAL A 93 -1.76 -12.69 7.02
N SER A 94 -1.99 -11.63 6.27
CA SER A 94 -2.30 -11.73 4.84
C SER A 94 -1.96 -10.43 4.13
N ALA A 95 -1.74 -10.51 2.83
CA ALA A 95 -1.56 -9.36 1.95
C ALA A 95 -2.51 -9.45 0.76
N HIS A 96 -2.74 -8.32 0.09
CA HIS A 96 -3.58 -8.33 -1.11
C HIS A 96 -2.84 -9.01 -2.25
N TYR A 97 -1.55 -8.71 -2.39
CA TYR A 97 -0.69 -9.26 -3.42
C TYR A 97 0.60 -9.85 -2.85
N LEU A 98 1.08 -10.92 -3.50
CA LEU A 98 2.42 -11.46 -3.35
C LEU A 98 3.13 -11.41 -4.70
N VAL A 99 4.31 -10.79 -4.76
CA VAL A 99 5.17 -10.76 -5.95
C VAL A 99 6.31 -11.77 -5.76
N PRO A 100 6.36 -12.86 -6.56
CA PRO A 100 7.47 -13.81 -6.53
C PRO A 100 8.83 -13.14 -6.76
N GLN A 101 9.92 -13.76 -6.29
CA GLN A 101 11.27 -13.22 -6.48
C GLN A 101 11.66 -13.19 -7.97
N HIS A 102 11.18 -14.16 -8.72
CA HIS A 102 11.29 -14.23 -10.17
C HIS A 102 9.91 -14.50 -10.76
N PRO A 103 9.08 -13.45 -10.97
CA PRO A 103 7.72 -13.62 -11.46
C PRO A 103 7.71 -14.35 -12.82
N PRO A 104 6.98 -15.46 -12.97
CA PRO A 104 6.84 -16.10 -14.27
C PRO A 104 6.11 -15.15 -15.23
N VAL A 105 6.37 -15.29 -16.53
CA VAL A 105 5.74 -14.45 -17.56
C VAL A 105 4.62 -15.22 -18.25
N ARG A 106 3.46 -14.59 -18.39
CA ARG A 106 2.33 -15.09 -19.17
C ARG A 106 1.82 -13.98 -20.08
N ASP A 107 1.68 -14.28 -21.37
CA ASP A 107 1.23 -13.32 -22.39
C ASP A 107 2.04 -12.01 -22.39
N GLY A 108 3.36 -12.12 -22.15
CA GLY A 108 4.28 -10.98 -22.09
C GLY A 108 4.20 -10.14 -20.82
N LYS A 109 3.45 -10.57 -19.79
CA LYS A 109 3.27 -9.86 -18.53
C LYS A 109 3.78 -10.69 -17.35
N PRO A 110 4.39 -10.07 -16.32
CA PRO A 110 4.75 -10.78 -15.09
C PRO A 110 3.49 -11.22 -14.35
N VAL A 111 3.50 -12.43 -13.82
CA VAL A 111 2.41 -12.99 -13.01
C VAL A 111 2.68 -12.68 -11.54
N VAL A 112 1.75 -11.96 -10.92
CA VAL A 112 1.68 -11.73 -9.47
C VAL A 112 0.49 -12.48 -8.89
N LEU A 113 0.53 -12.80 -7.60
CA LEU A 113 -0.53 -13.55 -6.93
C LEU A 113 -1.42 -12.59 -6.15
N GLN A 114 -2.73 -12.62 -6.39
CA GLN A 114 -3.71 -11.90 -5.56
C GLN A 114 -4.28 -12.87 -4.52
N LEU A 115 -4.00 -12.62 -3.25
CA LEU A 115 -4.41 -13.51 -2.15
C LEU A 115 -5.68 -13.03 -1.46
N VAL A 116 -5.92 -11.71 -1.43
CA VAL A 116 -7.12 -11.09 -0.86
C VAL A 116 -7.71 -10.12 -1.88
N PRO A 117 -9.02 -10.18 -2.19
CA PRO A 117 -9.67 -9.18 -3.04
C PRO A 117 -9.48 -7.77 -2.48
N GLU A 118 -9.18 -6.78 -3.31
CA GLU A 118 -8.90 -5.39 -2.88
C GLU A 118 -10.07 -4.75 -2.11
N ALA A 119 -11.31 -5.18 -2.36
CA ALA A 119 -12.49 -4.71 -1.64
C ALA A 119 -12.58 -5.24 -0.19
N GLN A 120 -11.72 -6.18 0.20
CA GLN A 120 -11.65 -6.76 1.54
C GLN A 120 -10.40 -6.27 2.27
N ARG A 121 -10.41 -6.39 3.60
CA ARG A 121 -9.27 -6.05 4.45
C ARG A 121 -8.29 -7.21 4.53
N ALA A 122 -7.07 -7.05 4.01
CA ALA A 122 -5.94 -7.92 4.35
C ALA A 122 -5.26 -7.48 5.67
N TRP A 123 -4.51 -8.37 6.32
CA TRP A 123 -3.88 -8.14 7.62
C TRP A 123 -2.35 -8.05 7.49
N HIS A 124 -1.85 -6.92 6.97
CA HIS A 124 -0.42 -6.73 6.65
C HIS A 124 0.28 -5.65 7.47
N ALA A 125 -0.37 -4.50 7.74
CA ALA A 125 0.23 -3.36 8.44
C ALA A 125 0.30 -3.52 9.97
N GLY A 126 -0.70 -4.19 10.56
CA GLY A 126 -0.87 -4.26 12.02
C GLY A 126 -1.03 -2.87 12.65
N VAL A 127 -0.51 -2.69 13.87
CA VAL A 127 -0.45 -1.37 14.54
C VAL A 127 0.44 -0.45 13.69
N SER A 128 -0.18 0.59 13.16
CA SER A 128 0.39 1.47 12.14
C SER A 128 -0.27 2.85 12.16
N GLU A 129 0.49 3.88 11.78
CA GLU A 129 0.03 5.25 11.61
C GLU A 129 0.75 5.93 10.44
N TRP A 130 0.01 6.70 9.63
CA TRP A 130 0.57 7.57 8.61
C TRP A 130 -0.33 8.77 8.37
N GLN A 131 0.23 9.98 8.41
CA GLN A 131 -0.50 11.24 8.21
C GLN A 131 -1.75 11.34 9.11
N GLY A 132 -1.62 10.92 10.37
CA GLY A 132 -2.71 10.90 11.37
C GLY A 132 -3.79 9.83 11.13
N THR A 133 -3.66 8.98 10.10
CA THR A 133 -4.52 7.82 9.91
C THR A 133 -3.91 6.63 10.61
N THR A 134 -4.64 6.01 11.55
CA THR A 134 -4.25 4.76 12.21
C THR A 134 -4.93 3.55 11.58
N GLU A 135 -4.52 2.33 11.95
CA GLU A 135 -5.15 1.07 11.48
C GLU A 135 -5.14 0.93 9.95
N LEU A 136 -3.98 1.13 9.32
CA LEU A 136 -3.87 1.26 7.86
C LEU A 136 -4.44 0.07 7.08
N ASN A 137 -4.46 -1.14 7.64
CA ASN A 137 -5.14 -2.30 7.07
C ASN A 137 -6.57 -1.98 6.56
N ALA A 138 -7.30 -1.07 7.21
CA ALA A 138 -8.67 -0.72 6.84
C ALA A 138 -8.78 0.15 5.58
N ALA A 139 -7.68 0.76 5.13
CA ALA A 139 -7.67 1.74 4.04
C ALA A 139 -6.48 1.55 3.07
N SER A 140 -5.76 0.44 3.14
CA SER A 140 -4.57 0.21 2.32
C SER A 140 -4.61 -1.09 1.52
N ILE A 141 -3.96 -1.06 0.36
CA ILE A 141 -3.49 -2.27 -0.32
C ILE A 141 -2.09 -2.61 0.19
N GLY A 142 -1.84 -3.90 0.39
CA GLY A 142 -0.58 -4.43 0.90
C GLY A 142 0.04 -5.36 -0.14
N ILE A 143 1.27 -5.07 -0.54
CA ILE A 143 2.05 -5.89 -1.46
C ILE A 143 3.23 -6.50 -0.68
N GLU A 144 3.19 -7.81 -0.54
CA GLU A 144 4.32 -8.61 -0.08
C GLU A 144 5.21 -8.97 -1.27
N ASN A 145 6.52 -8.88 -1.09
CA ASN A 145 7.49 -9.21 -2.13
C ASN A 145 8.45 -10.26 -1.60
N VAL A 146 8.57 -11.38 -2.32
CA VAL A 146 9.48 -12.46 -1.90
C VAL A 146 10.91 -11.94 -1.95
N ASN A 147 11.49 -11.73 -0.77
CA ASN A 147 12.84 -11.25 -0.58
C ASN A 147 13.26 -11.63 0.85
N SER A 148 14.49 -12.15 1.00
CA SER A 148 14.97 -12.67 2.28
C SER A 148 15.26 -11.60 3.34
N GLY A 149 15.13 -10.31 3.01
CA GLY A 149 15.37 -9.21 3.93
C GLY A 149 16.86 -9.06 4.29
N PRO A 150 17.15 -8.44 5.45
CA PRO A 150 18.51 -8.29 5.94
C PRO A 150 19.04 -9.57 6.59
N ARG A 151 20.36 -9.77 6.48
CA ARG A 151 21.13 -10.75 7.24
C ARG A 151 22.26 -10.03 7.96
N ASP A 152 22.36 -10.23 9.26
CA ASP A 152 23.49 -9.73 10.05
C ASP A 152 24.71 -10.66 9.88
N THR A 153 25.84 -10.10 9.47
CA THR A 153 27.14 -10.78 9.33
C THR A 153 28.17 -10.13 10.26
N PRO A 154 29.34 -10.75 10.50
CA PRO A 154 30.40 -10.12 11.29
C PRO A 154 30.91 -8.79 10.71
N GLN A 155 30.65 -8.52 9.42
CA GLN A 155 31.06 -7.30 8.72
C GLN A 155 29.97 -6.22 8.73
N GLY A 156 28.76 -6.54 9.21
CA GLY A 156 27.62 -5.64 9.26
C GLY A 156 26.35 -6.26 8.69
N ARG A 157 25.32 -5.44 8.51
CA ARG A 157 24.05 -5.87 7.93
C ARG A 157 24.13 -5.85 6.40
N GLU A 158 23.84 -7.00 5.80
CA GLU A 158 23.71 -7.15 4.35
C GLU A 158 22.23 -7.26 3.99
N TRP A 159 21.81 -6.57 2.92
CA TRP A 159 20.42 -6.59 2.45
C TRP A 159 20.33 -7.41 1.16
N ALA A 160 19.30 -8.25 1.05
CA ALA A 160 19.06 -9.00 -0.18
C ALA A 160 18.70 -8.05 -1.35
N PRO A 161 19.30 -8.26 -2.55
CA PRO A 161 19.04 -7.42 -3.71
C PRO A 161 17.65 -7.68 -4.30
N TRP A 162 17.21 -6.77 -5.16
CA TRP A 162 15.92 -6.85 -5.86
C TRP A 162 16.14 -7.22 -7.33
N PRO A 163 15.74 -8.43 -7.78
CA PRO A 163 15.86 -8.84 -9.18
C PRO A 163 15.14 -7.89 -10.15
N PRO A 164 15.72 -7.53 -11.31
CA PRO A 164 15.10 -6.56 -12.23
C PRO A 164 13.71 -6.95 -12.74
N ASP A 165 13.45 -8.24 -12.92
CA ASP A 165 12.14 -8.81 -13.29
C ASP A 165 11.10 -8.64 -12.18
N GLN A 166 11.50 -8.85 -10.92
CA GLN A 166 10.66 -8.53 -9.76
C GLN A 166 10.34 -7.04 -9.69
N VAL A 167 11.36 -6.18 -9.84
CA VAL A 167 11.18 -4.71 -9.81
C VAL A 167 10.21 -4.25 -10.89
N ALA A 168 10.31 -4.79 -12.11
CA ALA A 168 9.38 -4.49 -13.19
C ALA A 168 7.93 -4.89 -12.84
N ALA A 169 7.73 -6.05 -12.21
CA ALA A 169 6.42 -6.49 -11.73
C ALA A 169 5.87 -5.58 -10.63
N ILE A 170 6.70 -5.21 -9.65
CA ILE A 170 6.34 -4.29 -8.56
C ILE A 170 5.90 -2.94 -9.12
N ILE A 171 6.66 -2.37 -10.06
CA ILE A 171 6.32 -1.09 -10.70
C ILE A 171 4.99 -1.18 -11.44
N ALA A 172 4.80 -2.23 -12.26
CA ALA A 172 3.57 -2.40 -13.03
C ALA A 172 2.34 -2.53 -12.13
N LEU A 173 2.41 -3.38 -11.10
CA LEU A 173 1.35 -3.59 -10.13
C LEU A 173 1.06 -2.31 -9.33
N SER A 174 2.10 -1.67 -8.79
CA SER A 174 1.92 -0.46 -7.99
C SER A 174 1.34 0.69 -8.80
N LYS A 175 1.78 0.87 -10.05
CA LYS A 175 1.26 1.90 -10.96
C LYS A 175 -0.21 1.72 -11.27
N ASP A 176 -0.62 0.49 -11.53
CA ASP A 176 -2.02 0.12 -11.75
C ASP A 176 -2.89 0.45 -10.52
N ILE A 177 -2.47 0.03 -9.32
CA ILE A 177 -3.18 0.28 -8.07
C ILE A 177 -3.31 1.79 -7.77
N VAL A 178 -2.19 2.55 -7.82
CA VAL A 178 -2.24 3.97 -7.48
C VAL A 178 -3.08 4.77 -8.48
N THR A 179 -3.06 4.38 -9.76
CA THR A 179 -3.89 5.00 -10.80
C THR A 179 -5.36 4.68 -10.58
N ARG A 180 -5.70 3.40 -10.34
CA ARG A 180 -7.07 2.92 -10.15
C ARG A 180 -7.76 3.58 -8.97
N TYR A 181 -7.04 3.78 -7.86
CA TYR A 181 -7.59 4.32 -6.63
C TYR A 181 -7.28 5.81 -6.40
N GLY A 182 -6.54 6.46 -7.31
CA GLY A 182 -6.13 7.85 -7.14
C GLY A 182 -5.28 8.08 -5.88
N ILE A 183 -4.42 7.11 -5.54
CA ILE A 183 -3.58 7.19 -4.33
C ILE A 183 -2.51 8.26 -4.56
N PRO A 184 -2.43 9.30 -3.71
CA PRO A 184 -1.42 10.35 -3.87
C PRO A 184 -0.01 9.80 -3.61
N PRO A 185 1.04 10.39 -4.21
CA PRO A 185 2.43 9.94 -4.07
C PRO A 185 2.89 9.74 -2.62
N THR A 186 2.49 10.62 -1.69
CA THR A 186 2.87 10.54 -0.27
C THR A 186 2.18 9.43 0.52
N ARG A 187 1.29 8.65 -0.10
CA ARG A 187 0.60 7.50 0.49
C ARG A 187 1.02 6.16 -0.12
N VAL A 188 2.11 6.16 -0.87
CA VAL A 188 2.86 4.96 -1.22
C VAL A 188 4.05 4.86 -0.27
N VAL A 189 4.02 3.88 0.62
CA VAL A 189 4.88 3.85 1.81
C VAL A 189 5.44 2.45 2.05
N GLY A 190 6.60 2.37 2.70
CA GLY A 190 7.09 1.12 3.27
C GLY A 190 6.38 0.81 4.58
N HIS A 191 6.42 -0.45 5.00
CA HIS A 191 5.96 -0.83 6.34
C HIS A 191 6.76 -0.12 7.45
N SER A 192 8.05 0.12 7.20
CA SER A 192 8.93 0.91 8.07
C SER A 192 8.45 2.33 8.28
N ASP A 193 7.76 2.93 7.31
CA ASP A 193 7.29 4.31 7.43
C ASP A 193 6.11 4.43 8.39
N ILE A 194 5.23 3.43 8.35
CA ILE A 194 3.97 3.43 9.09
C ILE A 194 4.10 2.74 10.47
N ALA A 195 5.17 1.98 10.67
CA ALA A 195 5.48 1.27 11.91
C ALA A 195 6.99 1.29 12.23
N PRO A 196 7.64 2.48 12.28
CA PRO A 196 9.11 2.60 12.38
C PRO A 196 9.70 2.00 13.65
N GLN A 197 8.89 1.87 14.71
CA GLN A 197 9.34 1.27 15.97
C GLN A 197 9.46 -0.25 15.92
N ARG A 198 8.96 -0.89 14.85
CA ARG A 198 8.66 -2.32 14.82
C ARG A 198 9.05 -3.00 13.51
N LYS A 199 9.14 -2.24 12.42
CA LYS A 199 9.31 -2.74 11.05
C LYS A 199 10.39 -1.97 10.31
N ILE A 200 11.10 -2.67 9.44
CA ILE A 200 12.24 -2.14 8.66
C ILE A 200 12.10 -2.46 7.17
N ASP A 201 11.06 -3.19 6.78
CA ASP A 201 10.71 -3.52 5.41
C ASP A 201 10.05 -2.33 4.68
N PRO A 202 10.30 -2.17 3.36
CA PRO A 202 11.03 -3.08 2.47
C PRO A 202 12.56 -2.86 2.44
N GLY A 203 13.09 -2.01 3.32
CA GLY A 203 14.53 -1.79 3.50
C GLY A 203 15.17 -0.83 2.48
N PRO A 204 16.46 -0.51 2.66
CA PRO A 204 17.17 0.52 1.91
C PRO A 204 17.47 0.15 0.46
N LEU A 205 17.44 -1.14 0.10
CA LEU A 205 17.66 -1.56 -1.29
C LEU A 205 16.37 -1.55 -2.13
N PHE A 206 15.21 -1.31 -1.52
CA PHE A 206 13.96 -1.24 -2.27
C PHE A 206 14.01 -0.10 -3.30
N PRO A 207 13.55 -0.31 -4.54
CA PRO A 207 13.84 0.60 -5.65
C PRO A 207 12.89 1.81 -5.70
N TRP A 208 12.74 2.55 -4.59
CA TRP A 208 11.83 3.70 -4.45
C TRP A 208 11.99 4.74 -5.57
N GLN A 209 13.23 5.11 -5.91
CA GLN A 209 13.48 6.07 -6.99
C GLN A 209 13.03 5.53 -8.37
N GLN A 210 13.10 4.22 -8.61
CA GLN A 210 12.62 3.63 -9.87
C GLN A 210 11.09 3.65 -9.94
N LEU A 211 10.41 3.36 -8.82
CA LEU A 211 8.96 3.53 -8.70
C LEU A 211 8.57 4.99 -8.98
N TYR A 212 9.24 5.95 -8.36
CA TYR A 212 8.97 7.38 -8.57
C TYR A 212 9.12 7.78 -10.05
N LYS A 213 10.23 7.36 -10.69
CA LYS A 213 10.45 7.61 -12.13
C LYS A 213 9.37 6.99 -13.02
N ALA A 214 8.70 5.93 -12.56
CA ALA A 214 7.57 5.30 -13.24
C ALA A 214 6.21 5.95 -12.92
N GLY A 215 6.17 6.96 -12.04
CA GLY A 215 4.97 7.67 -11.60
C GLY A 215 4.33 7.10 -10.33
N VAL A 216 5.10 6.38 -9.49
CA VAL A 216 4.61 5.73 -8.27
C VAL A 216 5.38 6.23 -7.04
N GLY A 217 4.66 6.80 -6.08
CA GLY A 217 5.24 7.27 -4.82
C GLY A 217 5.96 8.62 -4.92
N ALA A 218 6.37 9.13 -3.78
CA ALA A 218 7.00 10.43 -3.65
C ALA A 218 8.54 10.34 -3.75
N TRP A 219 9.16 11.40 -4.27
CA TRP A 219 10.61 11.61 -4.26
C TRP A 219 10.91 13.11 -4.30
N PRO A 220 11.98 13.59 -3.63
CA PRO A 220 12.42 14.99 -3.72
C PRO A 220 12.98 15.32 -5.11
N ASP A 221 12.95 16.60 -5.47
CA ASP A 221 13.63 17.07 -6.68
C ASP A 221 15.08 17.48 -6.36
N ASP A 222 16.05 17.00 -7.16
CA ASP A 222 17.48 17.24 -6.94
C ASP A 222 17.84 18.73 -6.85
N ALA A 223 17.13 19.58 -7.61
CA ALA A 223 17.35 21.03 -7.59
C ALA A 223 16.95 21.65 -6.24
N THR A 224 15.80 21.25 -5.69
CA THR A 224 15.31 21.71 -4.39
C THR A 224 16.21 21.19 -3.27
N LEU A 225 16.57 19.90 -3.31
CA LEU A 225 17.52 19.31 -2.36
C LEU A 225 18.85 20.08 -2.31
N LYS A 226 19.40 20.41 -3.49
CA LYS A 226 20.64 21.20 -3.58
C LYS A 226 20.48 22.60 -2.99
N ALA A 227 19.34 23.24 -3.22
CA ALA A 227 19.04 24.55 -2.64
C ALA A 227 18.96 24.48 -1.10
N ASP A 228 18.24 23.49 -0.57
CA ASP A 228 18.03 23.28 0.87
C ASP A 228 19.30 22.86 1.61
N LEU A 229 20.19 22.12 0.96
CA LEU A 229 21.53 21.84 1.51
C LEU A 229 22.32 23.15 1.72
N ALA A 230 22.10 24.18 0.91
CA ALA A 230 22.68 25.51 1.05
C ALA A 230 24.22 25.51 1.23
N GLY A 231 24.90 24.55 0.58
CA GLY A 231 26.36 24.39 0.66
C GLY A 231 26.88 23.67 1.91
N ARG A 232 26.00 23.20 2.80
CA ARG A 232 26.38 22.32 3.92
C ARG A 232 26.89 20.98 3.38
N ALA A 233 27.85 20.38 4.09
CA ALA A 233 28.24 19.00 3.82
C ALA A 233 27.04 18.07 4.09
N PRO A 234 26.78 17.05 3.25
CA PRO A 234 25.63 16.15 3.41
C PRO A 234 25.52 15.50 4.80
N ASP A 235 26.65 15.18 5.41
CA ASP A 235 26.80 14.53 6.72
C ASP A 235 26.92 15.53 7.89
N ALA A 236 26.82 16.83 7.65
CA ALA A 236 26.84 17.83 8.71
C ALA A 236 25.64 17.62 9.66
N PRO A 237 25.82 17.75 11.00
CA PRO A 237 24.72 17.54 11.94
C PRO A 237 23.51 18.44 11.65
N ALA A 238 22.31 17.87 11.77
CA ALA A 238 21.06 18.60 11.67
C ALA A 238 20.40 18.82 13.04
N ASP A 239 19.55 19.85 13.14
CA ASP A 239 18.73 20.09 14.33
C ASP A 239 17.67 18.99 14.48
N VAL A 240 17.71 18.30 15.62
CA VAL A 240 16.82 17.16 15.92
C VAL A 240 15.37 17.60 15.92
N ARG A 241 15.05 18.72 16.57
CA ARG A 241 13.67 19.22 16.67
C ARG A 241 13.13 19.64 15.30
N GLY A 242 13.96 20.29 14.51
CA GLY A 242 13.66 20.66 13.12
C GLY A 242 13.31 19.43 12.29
N LEU A 243 14.16 18.41 12.28
CA LEU A 243 13.91 17.18 11.53
C LEU A 243 12.68 16.43 12.04
N GLN A 244 12.52 16.27 13.36
CA GLN A 244 11.30 15.70 13.96
C GLN A 244 10.04 16.41 13.46
N THR A 245 10.03 17.75 13.49
CA THR A 245 8.89 18.56 13.06
C THR A 245 8.58 18.34 11.58
N LYS A 246 9.61 18.25 10.72
CA LYS A 246 9.43 18.00 9.30
C LYS A 246 8.86 16.60 9.03
N LEU A 247 9.38 15.57 9.70
CA LEU A 247 8.89 14.20 9.52
C LEU A 247 7.48 14.00 10.06
N ALA A 248 7.14 14.63 11.19
CA ALA A 248 5.77 14.66 11.71
C ALA A 248 4.79 15.31 10.72
N ARG A 249 5.18 16.44 10.11
CA ARG A 249 4.38 17.10 9.06
C ARG A 249 4.24 16.25 7.80
N TYR A 250 5.27 15.50 7.42
CA TYR A 250 5.25 14.65 6.23
C TYR A 250 4.34 13.43 6.41
N GLY A 251 4.35 12.82 7.61
CA GLY A 251 3.40 11.77 7.96
C GLY A 251 3.83 10.78 9.05
N TYR A 252 5.06 10.85 9.57
CA TYR A 252 5.57 9.89 10.56
C TYR A 252 5.02 10.16 11.97
N ASP A 253 4.75 9.08 12.72
CA ASP A 253 4.55 9.15 14.17
C ASP A 253 5.89 9.38 14.88
N VAL A 254 6.17 10.63 15.24
CA VAL A 254 7.39 11.04 15.92
C VAL A 254 7.12 12.22 16.87
N ALA A 255 7.76 12.20 18.03
CA ALA A 255 7.75 13.32 18.96
C ALA A 255 8.46 14.54 18.35
N THR A 256 8.10 15.75 18.78
CA THR A 256 8.68 17.03 18.32
C THR A 256 9.34 17.81 19.47
N ASP A 257 9.90 17.07 20.43
CA ASP A 257 10.47 17.56 21.69
C ASP A 257 11.98 17.91 21.60
N GLY A 258 12.63 17.61 20.48
CA GLY A 258 14.06 17.80 20.26
C GLY A 258 14.94 16.75 20.95
N VAL A 259 14.37 15.67 21.48
CA VAL A 259 15.13 14.60 22.14
C VAL A 259 15.53 13.55 21.11
N PHE A 260 16.84 13.33 20.95
CA PHE A 260 17.36 12.27 20.09
C PHE A 260 17.52 10.96 20.85
N ASP A 261 16.39 10.29 21.09
CA ASP A 261 16.34 8.96 21.70
C ASP A 261 16.28 7.83 20.63
N GLU A 262 16.24 6.59 21.10
CA GLU A 262 16.15 5.41 20.23
C GLU A 262 14.86 5.39 19.39
N ARG A 263 13.75 5.93 19.93
CA ARG A 263 12.49 6.04 19.19
C ARG A 263 12.63 7.00 18.01
N THR A 264 13.23 8.16 18.24
CA THR A 264 13.52 9.16 17.21
C THR A 264 14.51 8.61 16.18
N ARG A 265 15.58 7.95 16.62
CA ARG A 265 16.56 7.29 15.73
C ARG A 265 15.89 6.32 14.77
N ARG A 266 14.94 5.50 15.23
CA ARG A 266 14.21 4.55 14.38
C ARG A 266 13.35 5.22 13.32
N VAL A 267 12.69 6.33 13.66
CA VAL A 267 11.94 7.13 12.66
C VAL A 267 12.88 7.70 11.62
N PHE A 268 14.02 8.27 12.04
CA PHE A 268 15.01 8.84 11.12
C PHE A 268 15.59 7.75 10.22
N ALA A 269 15.90 6.57 10.77
CA ALA A 269 16.39 5.44 10.01
C ALA A 269 15.35 4.94 8.98
N ALA A 270 14.06 4.87 9.35
CA ALA A 270 12.99 4.50 8.43
C ALA A 270 12.89 5.47 7.25
N PHE A 271 12.87 6.77 7.53
CA PHE A 271 12.89 7.81 6.51
C PHE A 271 14.13 7.73 5.61
N GLN A 272 15.31 7.51 6.19
CA GLN A 272 16.55 7.34 5.44
C GLN A 272 16.54 6.08 4.57
N MET A 273 16.02 4.95 5.06
CA MET A 273 15.87 3.74 4.22
C MET A 273 14.99 4.00 2.99
N HIS A 274 13.96 4.84 3.11
CA HIS A 274 13.10 5.19 1.99
C HIS A 274 13.77 6.20 1.03
N PHE A 275 14.23 7.35 1.54
CA PHE A 275 14.60 8.49 0.69
C PHE A 275 16.11 8.76 0.58
N ARG A 276 16.92 8.18 1.47
CA ARG A 276 18.38 8.39 1.52
C ARG A 276 19.15 7.10 1.87
N PRO A 277 19.01 6.02 1.09
CA PRO A 277 19.42 4.67 1.50
C PRO A 277 20.94 4.45 1.61
N ARG A 278 21.76 5.45 1.25
CA ARG A 278 23.23 5.38 1.36
C ARG A 278 23.72 5.31 2.81
N ASP A 279 23.01 5.96 3.72
CA ASP A 279 23.22 5.83 5.16
C ASP A 279 21.89 6.05 5.89
N TYR A 280 21.50 5.00 6.61
CA TYR A 280 20.26 4.84 7.35
C TYR A 280 20.53 4.56 8.84
N SER A 281 21.63 5.10 9.37
CA SER A 281 22.00 4.98 10.79
C SER A 281 20.99 5.63 11.76
N GLY A 282 20.04 6.41 11.24
CA GLY A 282 19.12 7.24 12.00
C GLY A 282 19.79 8.47 12.63
N THR A 283 21.04 8.75 12.27
CA THR A 283 21.73 9.95 12.72
C THR A 283 21.21 11.15 11.92
N PRO A 284 20.78 12.25 12.58
CA PRO A 284 20.29 13.43 11.88
C PRO A 284 21.42 14.17 11.17
N ASP A 285 21.31 14.32 9.86
CA ASP A 285 22.26 15.05 9.03
C ASP A 285 21.57 16.03 8.07
N ALA A 286 22.37 16.93 7.48
CA ALA A 286 21.90 18.01 6.63
C ALA A 286 21.20 17.50 5.36
N GLU A 287 21.64 16.37 4.80
CA GLU A 287 20.99 15.76 3.64
C GLU A 287 19.61 15.21 3.99
N THR A 288 19.49 14.49 5.12
CA THR A 288 18.20 13.99 5.62
C THR A 288 17.23 15.14 5.87
N ASP A 289 17.71 16.22 6.50
CA ASP A 289 16.93 17.42 6.79
C ASP A 289 16.47 18.16 5.51
N ALA A 290 17.33 18.24 4.50
CA ALA A 290 17.04 18.86 3.22
C ALA A 290 16.08 18.01 2.37
N ILE A 291 16.22 16.68 2.37
CA ILE A 291 15.25 15.78 1.72
C ILE A 291 13.87 15.94 2.35
N ALA A 292 13.78 15.99 3.69
CA ALA A 292 12.52 16.18 4.38
C ALA A 292 11.86 17.52 4.01
N GLN A 293 12.64 18.60 3.91
CA GLN A 293 12.13 19.90 3.48
C GLN A 293 11.65 19.87 2.02
N ALA A 294 12.45 19.35 1.09
CA ALA A 294 12.09 19.28 -0.32
C ALA A 294 10.81 18.46 -0.56
N LEU A 295 10.59 17.41 0.23
CA LEU A 295 9.35 16.63 0.19
C LEU A 295 8.13 17.42 0.69
N LEU A 296 8.28 18.19 1.77
CA LEU A 296 7.22 19.06 2.27
C LEU A 296 6.85 20.13 1.26
N ASP A 297 7.85 20.83 0.70
CA ASP A 297 7.63 21.86 -0.30
C ASP A 297 6.85 21.32 -1.50
N LYS A 298 7.24 20.14 -1.99
CA LYS A 298 6.66 19.55 -3.19
C LYS A 298 5.25 18.98 -2.98
N TYR A 299 4.99 18.32 -1.85
CA TYR A 299 3.78 17.51 -1.69
C TYR A 299 2.82 17.98 -0.61
N VAL A 300 3.26 18.86 0.30
CA VAL A 300 2.45 19.33 1.44
C VAL A 300 2.16 20.81 1.31
N ASP A 301 3.18 21.64 1.10
CA ASP A 301 3.07 23.09 1.21
C ASP A 301 2.58 23.75 -0.10
N GLN A 302 2.87 23.16 -1.26
CA GLN A 302 2.27 23.58 -2.53
C GLN A 302 0.81 23.14 -2.72
N ALA A 303 0.34 22.16 -1.94
CA ALA A 303 -1.02 21.63 -2.06
C ALA A 303 -2.07 22.40 -1.25
N ALA A 304 -1.68 23.39 -0.45
CA ALA A 304 -2.61 24.26 0.27
C ALA A 304 -3.20 25.31 -0.68
N PRO A 305 -4.53 25.34 -0.93
CA PRO A 305 -5.12 26.46 -1.65
C PRO A 305 -4.91 27.74 -0.86
N ALA A 306 -4.50 28.81 -1.54
CA ALA A 306 -4.50 30.15 -0.97
C ALA A 306 -5.90 30.44 -0.39
N GLN A 307 -5.96 30.72 0.91
CA GLN A 307 -7.16 31.26 1.55
C GLN A 307 -7.60 32.47 0.72
N PRO A 308 -8.87 32.57 0.27
CA PRO A 308 -9.36 33.78 -0.35
C PRO A 308 -9.17 34.91 0.66
N GLY A 309 -8.31 35.87 0.32
CA GLY A 309 -8.05 37.03 1.15
C GLY A 309 -9.36 37.68 1.55
N ALA A 310 -9.52 37.92 2.85
CA ALA A 310 -10.58 38.75 3.38
C ALA A 310 -10.54 40.08 2.61
N ALA A 311 -11.55 40.31 1.78
CA ALA A 311 -11.77 41.61 1.20
C ALA A 311 -11.99 42.59 2.36
N GLU A 312 -11.05 43.51 2.52
CA GLU A 312 -11.22 44.70 3.35
C GLU A 312 -12.50 45.41 2.92
N SER A 313 -13.55 45.32 3.74
CA SER A 313 -14.61 46.32 3.73
C SER A 313 -14.10 47.55 4.46
N ALA A 314 -13.56 48.50 3.70
CA ALA A 314 -13.43 49.89 4.14
C ALA A 314 -14.75 50.64 3.84
N PRO A 315 -15.12 51.63 4.69
CA PRO A 315 -16.46 52.22 4.76
C PRO A 315 -16.86 53.06 3.55
#